data_AF-A0A349ECI5-F1
#
_entry.id   AF-A0A349ECI5-F1
#
_cell.length_a   1.000
_cell.length_b   1.000
_cell.length_c   1.000
_cell.angle_alpha   90.00
_cell.angle_beta   90.00
_cell.angle_gamma   90.00
#
_symmetry.space_group_name_H-M   'P 1'
#
loop_
_entity.id
_entity.type
_entity.pdbx_description
1 polymer ?
#
loop_
_entity_poly.entity_id
_entity_poly.type
_entity_poly.pdbx_seq_one_letter_code
_entity_poly.pdbx_strand_id
1 'polypeptide(L)'
;SLTFSSQYGLVEVQRLPIVSVDGQAPWTSTPNPTADLSPATLAPEPESSDNHDVFALIERLADLHTRGILSAEEFAAKKAELLNRL
;
A
#
# COMPACT_ATOMS: atom_id res chain seq x y z
N SER A 1 6.04 1.18 0.04
CA SER A 1 7.41 1.34 -0.51
C SER A 1 8.38 0.46 0.25
N LEU A 2 9.35 -0.18 -0.42
CA LEU A 2 10.31 -1.10 0.19
C LEU A 2 11.74 -0.52 0.11
N THR A 3 12.39 -0.37 1.26
CA THR A 3 13.72 0.25 1.39
C THR A 3 14.66 -0.69 2.14
N PHE A 4 15.87 -0.88 1.61
CA PHE A 4 16.90 -1.72 2.21
C PHE A 4 18.01 -0.84 2.78
N SER A 5 18.45 -1.12 4.01
CA SER A 5 19.57 -0.41 4.64
C SER A 5 20.85 -1.22 4.51
N SER A 6 21.88 -0.62 3.95
CA SER A 6 23.24 -1.16 3.93
C SER A 6 24.17 -0.22 4.71
N GLN A 7 25.37 -0.68 5.05
CA GLN A 7 26.44 0.16 5.59
C GLN A 7 26.86 1.29 4.63
N TYR A 8 26.46 1.19 3.36
CA TYR A 8 26.64 2.23 2.34
C TYR A 8 25.44 3.18 2.19
N GLY A 9 24.40 3.03 3.03
CA GLY A 9 23.22 3.88 3.04
C GLY A 9 21.93 3.16 2.66
N LEU A 10 20.87 3.95 2.42
CA LEU A 10 19.54 3.46 2.08
C LEU A 10 19.40 3.26 0.58
N VAL A 11 18.87 2.10 0.19
CA VAL A 11 18.61 1.73 -1.21
C VAL A 11 17.11 1.54 -1.40
N GLU A 12 16.53 2.31 -2.32
CA GLU A 12 15.13 2.19 -2.72
C GLU A 12 14.98 1.19 -3.87
N VAL A 13 14.14 0.16 -3.68
CA VAL A 13 13.96 -0.92 -4.65
C VAL A 13 13.37 -0.42 -5.99
N GLN A 14 12.63 0.70 -5.98
CA GLN A 14 12.02 1.27 -7.19
C GLN A 14 13.03 1.93 -8.15
N ARG A 15 14.24 2.26 -7.67
CA ARG A 15 15.30 2.85 -8.50
C ARG A 15 16.28 1.82 -9.05
N LEU A 16 16.14 0.57 -8.65
CA LEU A 16 17.03 -0.48 -9.10
C LEU A 16 16.71 -0.87 -10.54
N PRO A 17 17.72 -1.10 -11.39
CA PRO A 17 17.51 -1.58 -12.74
C PRO A 17 16.87 -2.96 -12.69
N ILE A 18 15.74 -3.12 -13.36
CA ILE A 18 15.04 -4.40 -13.46
C ILE A 18 15.81 -5.28 -14.45
N VAL A 19 16.39 -6.37 -13.97
CA VAL A 19 17.06 -7.38 -14.78
C VAL A 19 16.09 -8.51 -15.12
N SER A 20 16.04 -8.89 -16.41
CA SER A 20 15.23 -10.01 -16.88
C SER A 20 15.78 -11.34 -16.35
N VAL A 21 14.95 -12.13 -15.70
CA VAL A 21 15.21 -13.56 -15.40
C VAL A 21 14.46 -14.42 -16.42
N ASP A 22 15.10 -15.47 -16.93
CA ASP A 22 14.55 -16.42 -17.92
C ASP A 22 14.15 -15.86 -19.29
N GLY A 23 14.78 -14.76 -19.73
CA GLY A 23 14.60 -14.24 -21.10
C GLY A 23 13.26 -13.56 -21.37
N GLN A 24 12.42 -13.38 -20.34
CA GLN A 24 11.18 -12.60 -20.44
C GLN A 24 11.47 -11.13 -20.14
N ALA A 25 11.22 -10.25 -21.11
CA ALA A 25 11.43 -8.80 -20.94
C ALA A 25 10.47 -8.25 -19.85
N PRO A 26 10.96 -7.45 -18.89
CA PRO A 26 10.11 -6.81 -17.91
C PRO A 26 9.20 -5.79 -18.60
N TRP A 27 7.94 -5.75 -18.19
CA TRP A 27 6.98 -4.73 -18.59
C TRP A 27 7.50 -3.38 -18.08
N THR A 28 8.05 -2.58 -18.99
CA THR A 28 8.59 -1.25 -18.68
C THR A 28 7.44 -0.26 -18.54
N SER A 29 7.00 0.01 -17.31
CA SER A 29 6.34 1.28 -17.01
C SER A 29 7.43 2.35 -16.88
N THR A 30 7.75 3.03 -17.97
CA THR A 30 8.70 4.15 -17.98
C THR A 30 8.11 5.36 -17.25
N PRO A 31 8.67 5.82 -16.12
CA PRO A 31 8.33 7.14 -15.61
C PRO A 31 8.97 8.20 -16.51
N ASN A 32 8.11 9.03 -17.10
CA ASN A 32 8.47 10.17 -17.94
C ASN A 32 9.36 11.18 -17.20
N PRO A 33 10.54 11.56 -17.70
CA PRO A 33 11.37 12.61 -17.10
C PRO A 33 10.94 13.98 -17.63
N THR A 34 10.29 14.80 -16.80
CA THR A 34 10.18 16.23 -17.09
C THR A 34 10.14 17.05 -15.81
N ALA A 35 10.90 18.15 -15.84
CA ALA A 35 10.90 19.33 -14.98
C ALA A 35 11.87 19.38 -13.79
N ASP A 36 12.99 20.04 -14.08
CA ASP A 36 13.91 20.71 -13.18
C ASP A 36 13.24 21.96 -12.54
N LEU A 37 13.31 22.04 -11.21
CA LEU A 37 13.40 23.20 -10.30
C LEU A 37 12.48 24.44 -10.46
N SER A 38 11.45 24.55 -9.60
CA SER A 38 11.10 25.75 -8.80
C SER A 38 10.06 25.44 -7.70
N PRO A 39 10.04 26.19 -6.57
CA PRO A 39 9.55 25.70 -5.28
C PRO A 39 8.11 26.16 -4.97
N ALA A 40 7.16 25.24 -5.02
CA ALA A 40 5.81 25.32 -4.44
C ALA A 40 5.16 23.98 -4.82
N THR A 41 4.65 23.13 -3.93
CA THR A 41 3.80 23.38 -2.78
C THR A 41 3.84 22.09 -1.95
N LEU A 42 3.82 22.21 -0.62
CA LEU A 42 3.49 21.12 0.29
C LEU A 42 2.32 20.29 -0.28
N ALA A 43 2.54 19.01 -0.60
CA ALA A 43 1.48 18.06 -0.86
C ALA A 43 1.66 16.88 0.11
N PRO A 44 0.68 16.65 0.99
CA PRO A 44 0.84 15.83 2.17
C PRO A 44 0.99 14.35 1.80
N GLU A 45 1.81 13.67 2.59
CA GLU A 45 1.69 12.28 3.01
C GLU A 45 0.31 11.67 2.68
N PRO A 46 0.20 10.51 1.99
CA PRO A 46 -1.09 9.87 1.77
C PRO A 46 -1.54 9.15 3.05
N GLU A 47 -1.77 9.90 4.12
CA GLU A 47 -2.41 9.46 5.38
C GLU A 47 -3.90 9.09 5.16
N SER A 48 -4.41 9.27 3.94
CA SER A 48 -5.80 8.99 3.56
C SER A 48 -6.04 7.57 3.04
N SER A 49 -4.99 6.76 2.83
CA SER A 49 -5.15 5.38 2.34
C SER A 49 -5.64 4.44 3.45
N ASP A 50 -5.17 4.62 4.69
CA ASP A 50 -5.56 3.74 5.83
C ASP A 50 -7.08 3.77 6.05
N ASN A 51 -7.71 4.94 5.90
CA ASN A 51 -9.16 5.10 6.01
C ASN A 51 -9.92 4.31 4.91
N HIS A 52 -9.45 4.36 3.67
CA HIS A 52 -10.06 3.62 2.55
C HIS A 52 -9.84 2.10 2.72
N ASP A 53 -8.66 1.71 3.19
CA ASP A 53 -8.34 0.32 3.51
C ASP A 53 -9.18 -0.22 4.67
N VAL A 54 -9.49 0.60 5.69
CA VAL A 54 -10.38 0.24 6.80
C VAL A 54 -11.78 -0.10 6.30
N PHE A 55 -12.36 0.70 5.41
CA PHE A 55 -13.68 0.38 4.82
C PHE A 55 -13.64 -0.89 3.97
N ALA A 56 -12.59 -1.09 3.17
CA ALA A 56 -12.40 -2.31 2.39
C ALA A 56 -12.23 -3.57 3.29
N LEU A 57 -11.55 -3.45 4.43
CA LEU A 57 -11.44 -4.52 5.42
C LEU A 57 -12.79 -4.85 6.08
N ILE A 58 -13.61 -3.83 6.39
CA ILE A 58 -14.96 -4.03 6.95
C ILE A 58 -15.85 -4.79 5.96
N GLU A 59 -15.78 -4.49 4.67
CA GLU A 59 -16.52 -5.20 3.62
C GLU A 59 -16.08 -6.68 3.54
N ARG A 60 -14.76 -6.93 3.58
CA ARG A 60 -14.22 -8.29 3.57
C ARG A 60 -14.62 -9.10 4.81
N LEU A 61 -14.68 -8.47 5.98
CA LEU A 61 -15.18 -9.07 7.22
C LEU A 61 -16.67 -9.43 7.11
N ALA A 62 -17.49 -8.56 6.51
CA ALA A 62 -18.92 -8.81 6.33
C ALA A 62 -19.17 -10.00 5.39
N ASP A 63 -18.37 -10.12 4.33
CA ASP A 63 -18.43 -11.26 3.41
C ASP A 63 -18.04 -12.58 4.10
N LEU A 64 -16.98 -12.58 4.92
CA LEU A 64 -16.59 -13.76 5.70
C LEU A 64 -17.64 -14.16 6.76
N HIS A 65 -18.29 -13.18 7.40
CA HIS A 65 -19.40 -13.44 8.34
C HIS A 65 -20.64 -13.98 7.61
N THR A 66 -20.98 -13.43 6.44
CA THR A 66 -22.09 -13.94 5.59
C THR A 66 -21.84 -15.37 5.15
N ARG A 67 -20.57 -15.72 4.89
CA ARG A 67 -20.12 -17.09 4.60
C ARG A 67 -20.13 -18.02 5.82
N GLY A 68 -20.43 -17.51 7.02
CA GLY A 68 -20.46 -18.29 8.26
C GLY A 68 -19.09 -18.70 8.78
N ILE A 69 -18.01 -18.05 8.32
CA ILE A 69 -16.63 -18.35 8.72
C ILE A 69 -16.30 -17.69 10.06
N LEU A 70 -16.88 -16.53 10.34
CA LEU A 70 -16.77 -15.83 11.64
C LEU A 70 -18.09 -15.88 12.39
N SER A 71 -18.01 -15.93 13.71
CA SER A 71 -19.15 -15.72 14.58
C SER A 71 -19.59 -14.24 14.60
N ALA A 72 -20.84 -13.98 14.99
CA ALA A 72 -21.37 -12.62 15.10
C ALA A 72 -20.60 -11.77 16.13
N GLU A 73 -20.08 -12.40 17.18
CA GLU A 73 -19.28 -11.75 18.23
C GLU A 73 -17.90 -11.30 17.70
N GLU A 74 -17.20 -12.17 16.98
CA GLU A 74 -15.91 -11.84 16.36
C GLU A 74 -16.03 -10.74 15.31
N PHE A 75 -17.08 -10.78 14.49
CA PHE A 75 -17.37 -9.74 13.51
C PHE A 75 -17.61 -8.38 14.19
N ALA A 76 -18.44 -8.34 15.24
CA ALA A 76 -18.74 -7.12 15.97
C ALA A 76 -17.50 -6.53 16.64
N ALA A 77 -16.68 -7.36 17.28
CA ALA A 77 -15.43 -6.94 17.91
C ALA A 77 -14.43 -6.36 16.89
N LYS A 78 -14.23 -7.03 15.75
CA LYS A 78 -13.31 -6.59 14.69
C LYS A 78 -13.79 -5.32 13.99
N LYS A 79 -15.09 -5.20 13.74
CA LYS A 79 -15.68 -3.98 13.16
C LYS A 79 -15.51 -2.78 14.09
N ALA A 80 -15.72 -2.96 15.39
CA ALA A 80 -15.54 -1.89 16.38
C ALA A 80 -14.07 -1.45 16.47
N GLU A 81 -13.13 -2.40 16.46
CA GLU A 81 -11.68 -2.12 16.44
C GLU A 81 -11.28 -1.30 15.20
N LEU A 82 -11.73 -1.72 14.01
CA LEU A 82 -11.42 -1.05 12.75
C LEU A 82 -12.04 0.36 12.67
N LEU A 83 -13.26 0.53 13.17
CA LEU A 83 -13.90 1.85 13.22
C LEU A 83 -13.23 2.79 14.23
N ASN A 84 -12.67 2.27 15.32
CA ASN A 84 -11.96 3.06 16.34
C ASN A 84 -10.56 3.51 15.89
N ARG A 85 -10.07 2.97 14.78
CA ARG A 85 -8.81 3.36 14.14
C ARG A 85 -8.96 4.54 13.17
N LEU A 86 -10.20 4.89 12.83
CA LEU A 86 -10.57 6.10 12.07
C LEU A 86 -10.49 7.35 12.97
#